data_AF-A0A1L3ZZ97-F1
#
_entry.id   AF-A0A1L3ZZ97-F1
#
_cell.length_a   1.000
_cell.length_b   1.000
_cell.length_c   1.000
_cell.angle_alpha   90.00
_cell.angle_beta   90.00
_cell.angle_gamma   90.00
#
_symmetry.space_group_name_H-M   'P 1'
#
loop_
_entity.id
_entity.type
_entity.pdbx_description
1 polymer ?
#
loop_
_entity_poly.entity_id
_entity_poly.type
_entity_poly.pdbx_seq_one_letter_code
_entity_poly.pdbx_strand_id
1 'polypeptide(L)'
;MLALGQMSRGFVHDFRNVLGVISAAVRLAERHADDPLLVTDFLVGAQEGVERGLRMTTRLLNFASGHDCDIHAHNVNDALVRLEILLRYAAGSGIRIVVQLGPDVPDVEFEFPQFNAAIMNLVVNARDAMPDGGTIQISTALISRPVSRDQGPDHYVRVRVRDNGTGMDAGVRRKIFDPFFTTKAGAGTGLGIPQVDAFVRQSGGFLRIDTAIGVGTTFDLFFPCADGSADLH
;
A
#
# COMPACT_ATOMS: atom_id res chain seq x y z
N MET A 1 -10.11 -21.20 -16.75
CA MET A 1 -9.41 -21.94 -15.67
C MET A 1 -7.97 -22.30 -16.12
N LEU A 2 -7.14 -21.30 -16.46
CA LEU A 2 -5.80 -21.51 -17.05
C LEU A 2 -4.82 -20.35 -16.69
N ALA A 3 -4.72 -20.00 -15.40
CA ALA A 3 -3.73 -19.02 -14.92
C ALA A 3 -2.74 -19.60 -13.89
N LEU A 4 -3.12 -20.68 -13.20
CA LEU A 4 -2.34 -21.22 -12.08
C LEU A 4 -1.09 -22.02 -12.52
N GLY A 5 -1.14 -22.71 -13.67
CA GLY A 5 -0.06 -23.60 -14.12
C GLY A 5 1.14 -22.93 -14.80
N GLN A 6 0.98 -21.72 -15.34
CA GLN A 6 2.08 -20.95 -15.94
C GLN A 6 2.84 -20.11 -14.90
N MET A 7 2.16 -19.61 -13.87
CA MET A 7 2.77 -18.80 -12.82
C MET A 7 3.69 -19.61 -11.88
N SER A 8 3.32 -20.85 -11.53
CA SER A 8 4.17 -21.71 -10.68
C SER A 8 5.51 -22.10 -11.32
N ARG A 9 5.55 -22.26 -12.66
CA ARG A 9 6.76 -22.70 -13.37
C ARG A 9 7.80 -21.59 -13.48
N GLY A 10 7.35 -20.35 -13.71
CA GLY A 10 8.22 -19.16 -13.68
C GLY A 10 8.77 -18.87 -12.28
N PHE A 11 7.95 -19.05 -11.25
CA PHE A 11 8.38 -18.85 -9.86
C PHE A 11 9.48 -19.84 -9.43
N VAL A 12 9.30 -21.14 -9.69
CA VAL A 12 10.30 -22.17 -9.35
C VAL A 12 11.62 -21.92 -10.08
N HIS A 13 11.55 -21.48 -11.33
CA HIS A 13 12.71 -21.10 -12.11
C HIS A 13 13.47 -19.92 -11.48
N ASP A 14 12.77 -18.86 -11.09
CA ASP A 14 13.37 -17.65 -10.54
C ASP A 14 13.91 -17.86 -9.12
N PHE A 15 13.24 -18.66 -8.30
CA PHE A 15 13.74 -19.06 -6.97
C PHE A 15 15.02 -19.88 -7.08
N ARG A 16 15.08 -20.82 -8.04
CA ARG A 16 16.29 -21.61 -8.32
C ARG A 16 17.43 -20.73 -8.81
N ASN A 17 17.14 -19.67 -9.57
CA ASN A 17 18.14 -18.71 -10.03
C ASN A 17 18.77 -17.94 -8.85
N VAL A 18 17.96 -17.47 -7.91
CA VAL A 18 18.46 -16.80 -6.69
C VAL A 18 19.34 -17.74 -5.85
N LEU A 19 18.90 -18.98 -5.63
CA LEU A 19 19.70 -19.98 -4.90
C LEU A 19 21.01 -20.33 -5.64
N GLY A 20 20.98 -20.34 -6.98
CA GLY A 20 22.16 -20.54 -7.81
C GLY A 20 23.21 -19.45 -7.62
N VAL A 21 22.79 -18.18 -7.58
CA VAL A 21 23.68 -17.03 -7.35
C VAL A 21 24.30 -17.10 -5.94
N ILE A 22 23.50 -17.38 -4.91
CA ILE A 22 23.99 -17.52 -3.53
C ILE A 22 24.99 -18.68 -3.43
N SER A 23 24.67 -19.84 -4.00
CA SER A 23 25.54 -21.03 -3.95
C SER A 23 26.85 -20.82 -4.71
N ALA A 24 26.81 -20.15 -5.86
CA ALA A 24 28.01 -19.83 -6.64
C ALA A 24 28.91 -18.86 -5.89
N ALA A 25 28.35 -17.82 -5.29
CA ALA A 25 29.07 -16.83 -4.49
C ALA A 25 29.78 -17.49 -3.29
N VAL A 26 29.08 -18.36 -2.55
CA VAL A 26 29.67 -19.08 -1.40
C VAL A 26 30.82 -20.02 -1.86
N ARG A 27 30.64 -20.78 -2.93
CA ARG A 27 31.70 -21.66 -3.46
C ARG A 27 32.92 -20.90 -3.98
N LEU A 28 32.71 -19.71 -4.53
CA LEU A 28 33.82 -18.86 -4.99
C LEU A 28 34.56 -18.25 -3.79
N ALA A 29 33.85 -17.83 -2.74
CA ALA A 29 34.48 -17.40 -1.50
C ALA A 29 35.31 -18.51 -0.84
N GLU A 30 34.82 -19.76 -0.84
CA GLU A 30 35.57 -20.91 -0.31
C GLU A 30 36.82 -21.24 -1.13
N ARG A 31 36.73 -21.15 -2.48
CA ARG A 31 37.85 -21.44 -3.38
C ARG A 31 38.96 -20.39 -3.35
N HIS A 32 38.61 -19.15 -3.00
CA HIS A 32 39.50 -18.01 -2.95
C HIS A 32 39.69 -17.51 -1.51
N ALA A 33 39.62 -18.41 -0.53
CA ALA A 33 39.70 -18.08 0.89
C ALA A 33 41.03 -17.40 1.31
N ASP A 34 42.04 -17.48 0.45
CA ASP A 34 43.34 -16.82 0.58
C ASP A 34 43.35 -15.35 0.13
N ASP A 35 42.28 -14.86 -0.52
CA ASP A 35 42.11 -13.47 -0.96
C ASP A 35 40.90 -12.80 -0.25
N PRO A 36 41.14 -12.05 0.85
CA PRO A 36 40.07 -11.42 1.62
C PRO A 36 39.23 -10.40 0.84
N LEU A 37 39.79 -9.73 -0.16
CA LEU A 37 39.07 -8.73 -0.95
C LEU A 37 38.07 -9.44 -1.89
N LEU A 38 38.54 -10.47 -2.58
CA LEU A 38 37.71 -11.29 -3.47
C LEU A 38 36.58 -11.99 -2.69
N VAL A 39 36.90 -12.51 -1.50
CA VAL A 39 35.91 -13.12 -0.59
C VAL A 39 34.83 -12.11 -0.21
N THR A 40 35.21 -10.87 0.10
CA THR A 40 34.26 -9.81 0.46
C THR A 40 33.29 -9.52 -0.69
N ASP A 41 33.80 -9.40 -1.93
CA ASP A 41 32.96 -9.15 -3.11
C ASP A 41 31.96 -10.30 -3.37
N PHE A 42 32.39 -11.55 -3.18
CA PHE A 42 31.49 -12.69 -3.31
C PHE A 42 30.43 -12.72 -2.21
N LEU A 43 30.78 -12.39 -0.96
CA LEU A 43 29.82 -12.32 0.13
C LEU A 43 28.77 -11.22 -0.10
N VAL A 44 29.14 -10.08 -0.68
CA VAL A 44 28.19 -9.03 -1.11
C VAL A 44 27.20 -9.59 -2.15
N GLY A 45 27.69 -10.31 -3.16
CA GLY A 45 26.81 -10.96 -4.15
C GLY A 45 25.87 -12.00 -3.52
N ALA A 46 26.32 -12.74 -2.51
CA ALA A 46 25.47 -13.66 -1.75
C ALA A 46 24.38 -12.90 -0.95
N GLN A 47 24.72 -11.77 -0.33
CA GLN A 47 23.78 -10.92 0.40
C GLN A 47 22.70 -10.34 -0.53
N GLU A 48 23.07 -9.85 -1.71
CA GLU A 48 22.11 -9.39 -2.72
C GLU A 48 21.15 -10.51 -3.17
N GLY A 49 21.66 -11.74 -3.28
CA GLY A 49 20.87 -12.94 -3.53
C GLY A 49 19.87 -13.21 -2.40
N VAL A 50 20.32 -13.15 -1.14
CA VAL A 50 19.47 -13.31 0.04
C VAL A 50 18.36 -12.25 0.06
N GLU A 51 18.67 -10.98 -0.20
CA GLU A 51 17.65 -9.92 -0.27
C GLU A 51 16.64 -10.15 -1.40
N ARG A 52 17.08 -10.61 -2.57
CA ARG A 52 16.17 -10.97 -3.68
C ARG A 52 15.26 -12.13 -3.27
N GLY A 53 15.81 -13.14 -2.58
CA GLY A 53 15.06 -14.26 -2.03
C GLY A 53 14.00 -13.81 -1.02
N LEU A 54 14.37 -12.93 -0.08
CA LEU A 54 13.46 -12.33 0.89
C LEU A 54 12.33 -11.53 0.22
N ARG A 55 12.64 -10.72 -0.80
CA ARG A 55 11.61 -10.00 -1.58
C ARG A 55 10.66 -10.95 -2.29
N MET A 56 11.16 -12.09 -2.80
CA MET A 56 10.32 -13.12 -3.44
C MET A 56 9.45 -13.86 -2.42
N THR A 57 9.98 -14.25 -1.26
CA THR A 57 9.19 -14.87 -0.20
C THR A 57 8.19 -13.90 0.41
N THR A 58 8.49 -12.62 0.57
CA THR A 58 7.49 -11.60 0.98
C THR A 58 6.36 -11.47 -0.04
N ARG A 59 6.67 -11.48 -1.34
CA ARG A 59 5.63 -11.48 -2.39
C ARG A 59 4.78 -12.75 -2.37
N LEU A 60 5.40 -13.91 -2.10
CA LEU A 60 4.71 -15.19 -1.99
C LEU A 60 3.87 -15.29 -0.70
N LEU A 61 4.37 -14.76 0.43
CA LEU A 61 3.62 -14.68 1.68
C LEU A 61 2.45 -13.70 1.53
N ASN A 62 2.64 -12.53 0.92
CA ASN A 62 1.55 -11.59 0.61
C ASN A 62 0.52 -12.20 -0.36
N PHE A 63 0.91 -13.16 -1.19
CA PHE A 63 0.01 -13.92 -2.06
C PHE A 63 -0.66 -15.11 -1.34
N ALA A 64 0.04 -15.77 -0.42
CA ALA A 64 -0.43 -16.92 0.36
C ALA A 64 -1.26 -16.54 1.61
N SER A 65 -1.10 -15.32 2.13
CA SER A 65 -1.91 -14.71 3.20
C SER A 65 -3.34 -14.38 2.79
N GLY A 66 -3.76 -14.73 1.57
CA GLY A 66 -5.17 -14.92 1.29
C GLY A 66 -5.68 -16.22 1.91
N HIS A 67 -6.03 -16.20 3.20
CA HIS A 67 -6.90 -17.22 3.83
C HIS A 67 -7.70 -16.56 4.96
N ASP A 68 -9.03 -16.53 4.75
CA ASP A 68 -10.13 -15.99 5.56
C ASP A 68 -10.27 -14.45 5.65
N CYS A 69 -11.43 -13.95 5.21
CA CYS A 69 -11.88 -12.57 5.34
C CYS A 69 -12.13 -12.28 6.83
N ASP A 70 -11.07 -11.89 7.53
CA ASP A 70 -11.10 -11.69 8.99
C ASP A 70 -11.27 -10.19 9.29
N ILE A 71 -12.50 -9.72 9.09
CA ILE A 71 -12.91 -8.35 9.44
C ILE A 71 -13.00 -8.27 10.96
N HIS A 72 -12.13 -7.47 11.57
CA HIS A 72 -12.11 -7.23 13.01
C HIS A 72 -12.11 -5.74 13.32
N ALA A 73 -12.50 -5.42 14.56
CA ALA A 73 -12.33 -4.08 15.10
C ALA A 73 -10.84 -3.77 15.27
N HIS A 74 -10.39 -2.71 14.61
CA HIS A 74 -9.01 -2.27 14.62
C HIS A 74 -8.93 -0.75 14.76
N ASN A 75 -7.92 -0.28 15.47
CA ASN A 75 -7.59 1.13 15.51
C ASN A 75 -6.82 1.55 14.24
N VAL A 76 -7.37 2.50 13.47
CA VAL A 76 -6.70 3.00 12.26
C VAL A 76 -5.38 3.73 12.56
N ASN A 77 -5.24 4.35 13.73
CA ASN A 77 -4.00 5.02 14.11
C ASN A 77 -2.89 3.99 14.30
N ASP A 78 -3.17 2.90 15.01
CA ASP A 78 -2.20 1.81 15.23
C ASP A 78 -1.79 1.16 13.91
N ALA A 79 -2.74 0.96 13.00
CA ALA A 79 -2.46 0.43 11.67
C ALA A 79 -1.52 1.36 10.87
N LEU A 80 -1.76 2.68 10.90
CA LEU A 80 -0.93 3.66 10.22
C LEU A 80 0.47 3.79 10.83
N VAL A 81 0.60 3.70 12.16
CA VAL A 81 1.91 3.68 12.85
C VAL A 81 2.74 2.48 12.41
N ARG A 82 2.14 1.29 12.34
CA ARG A 82 2.83 0.06 11.86
C ARG A 82 3.29 0.18 10.41
N LEU A 83 2.59 0.96 9.60
CA LEU A 83 2.93 1.19 8.19
C LEU A 83 3.99 2.27 7.98
N GLU A 84 4.33 3.10 8.97
CA GLU A 84 5.10 4.34 8.75
C GLU A 84 6.42 4.10 7.97
N ILE A 85 7.18 3.07 8.34
CA ILE A 85 8.43 2.71 7.65
C ILE A 85 8.18 2.34 6.19
N LEU A 86 7.14 1.53 5.92
CA LEU A 86 6.76 1.10 4.58
C LEU A 86 6.25 2.28 3.74
N LEU A 87 5.50 3.20 4.34
CA LEU A 87 5.00 4.40 3.67
C LEU A 87 6.16 5.29 3.22
N ARG A 88 7.16 5.50 4.09
CA ARG A 88 8.38 6.26 3.74
C ARG A 88 9.15 5.57 2.61
N TYR A 89 9.31 4.25 2.67
CA TYR A 89 9.98 3.49 1.60
C TYR A 89 9.23 3.59 0.27
N ALA A 90 7.91 3.41 0.28
CA ALA A 90 7.08 3.47 -0.92
C ALA A 90 7.03 4.86 -1.55
N ALA A 91 7.08 5.91 -0.73
CA ALA A 91 7.11 7.30 -1.18
C ALA A 91 8.44 7.69 -1.84
N GLY A 92 9.56 7.11 -1.40
CA GLY A 92 10.89 7.41 -1.93
C GLY A 92 11.49 8.71 -1.38
N SER A 93 12.75 8.98 -1.72
CA SER A 93 13.55 10.05 -1.12
C SER A 93 13.12 11.48 -1.45
N GLY A 94 12.36 11.69 -2.53
CA GLY A 94 11.85 13.00 -2.95
C GLY A 94 10.52 13.42 -2.31
N ILE A 95 9.88 12.53 -1.55
CA ILE A 95 8.55 12.76 -0.98
C ILE A 95 8.62 12.82 0.55
N ARG A 96 8.08 13.90 1.13
CA ARG A 96 7.89 14.02 2.56
C ARG A 96 6.58 13.36 2.99
N ILE A 97 6.64 12.34 3.84
CA ILE A 97 5.47 11.79 4.53
C ILE A 97 5.22 12.58 5.82
N VAL A 98 3.99 13.07 6.00
CA VAL A 98 3.51 13.71 7.24
C VAL A 98 2.30 12.93 7.75
N VAL A 99 2.40 12.33 8.93
CA VAL A 99 1.31 11.59 9.57
C VAL A 99 0.76 12.41 10.74
N GLN A 100 -0.54 12.67 10.75
CA GLN A 100 -1.25 13.43 11.78
C GLN A 100 -2.45 12.63 12.28
N LEU A 101 -2.24 11.89 13.35
CA LEU A 101 -3.26 11.01 13.92
C LEU A 101 -4.17 11.82 14.85
N GLY A 102 -5.47 11.78 14.58
CA GLY A 102 -6.47 12.41 15.43
C GLY A 102 -6.55 11.72 16.78
N PRO A 103 -6.83 12.47 17.86
CA PRO A 103 -7.09 11.88 19.17
C PRO A 103 -8.41 11.11 19.16
N ASP A 104 -8.54 10.14 20.06
CA ASP A 104 -9.80 9.46 20.40
C ASP A 104 -10.56 8.90 19.18
N VAL A 105 -9.82 8.37 18.21
CA VAL A 105 -10.39 7.68 17.06
C VAL A 105 -10.79 6.26 17.50
N PRO A 106 -12.08 5.89 17.45
CA PRO A 106 -12.54 4.58 17.89
C PRO A 106 -12.07 3.48 16.92
N ASP A 107 -12.14 2.23 17.40
CA ASP A 107 -11.90 1.07 16.56
C ASP A 107 -13.03 0.92 15.53
N VAL A 108 -12.64 0.50 14.32
CA VAL A 108 -13.55 0.26 13.20
C VAL A 108 -13.26 -1.08 12.55
N GLU A 109 -14.28 -1.66 11.93
CA GLU A 109 -14.21 -2.99 11.33
C GLU A 109 -13.57 -2.94 9.94
N PHE A 110 -12.41 -3.58 9.77
CA PHE A 110 -11.78 -3.78 8.47
C PHE A 110 -10.85 -4.98 8.47
N GLU A 111 -10.52 -5.50 7.28
CA GLU A 111 -9.45 -6.48 7.13
C GLU A 111 -8.08 -5.76 7.07
N PHE A 112 -7.22 -6.04 8.06
CA PHE A 112 -5.94 -5.35 8.22
C PHE A 112 -5.01 -5.43 6.98
N PRO A 113 -4.82 -6.61 6.33
CA PRO A 113 -4.11 -6.70 5.06
C PRO A 113 -4.65 -5.78 3.96
N GLN A 114 -5.98 -5.70 3.80
CA GLN A 114 -6.59 -4.84 2.78
C GLN A 114 -6.44 -3.35 3.10
N PHE A 115 -6.53 -2.96 4.37
CA PHE A 115 -6.24 -1.59 4.80
C PHE A 115 -4.82 -1.17 4.41
N ASN A 116 -3.84 -2.02 4.73
CA ASN A 116 -2.44 -1.75 4.39
C ASN A 116 -2.24 -1.59 2.88
N ALA A 117 -2.81 -2.50 2.10
CA ALA A 117 -2.75 -2.45 0.63
C ALA A 117 -3.40 -1.17 0.09
N ALA A 118 -4.55 -0.76 0.65
CA ALA A 118 -5.25 0.45 0.25
C ALA A 118 -4.41 1.72 0.50
N ILE A 119 -3.87 1.88 1.72
CA ILE A 119 -3.03 3.04 2.04
C ILE A 119 -1.75 3.06 1.18
N MET A 120 -1.10 1.91 0.97
CA MET A 120 0.08 1.82 0.11
C MET A 120 -0.22 2.19 -1.35
N ASN A 121 -1.35 1.72 -1.89
CA ASN A 121 -1.79 2.08 -3.25
C ASN A 121 -1.98 3.59 -3.40
N LEU A 122 -2.55 4.25 -2.39
CA LEU A 122 -2.74 5.71 -2.40
C LEU A 122 -1.41 6.45 -2.31
N VAL A 123 -0.47 6.01 -1.46
CA VAL A 123 0.87 6.62 -1.36
C VAL A 123 1.67 6.47 -2.66
N VAL A 124 1.64 5.30 -3.28
CA VAL A 124 2.30 5.07 -4.58
C VAL A 124 1.67 5.96 -5.66
N ASN A 125 0.34 6.06 -5.70
CA ASN A 125 -0.33 6.94 -6.66
C ASN A 125 -0.01 8.41 -6.44
N ALA A 126 0.05 8.87 -5.18
CA ALA A 126 0.44 10.21 -4.83
C ALA A 126 1.89 10.52 -5.25
N ARG A 127 2.85 9.63 -4.94
CA ARG A 127 4.24 9.76 -5.39
C ARG A 127 4.33 9.91 -6.90
N ASP A 128 3.64 9.06 -7.64
CA ASP A 128 3.70 9.07 -9.10
C ASP A 128 3.09 10.36 -9.70
N ALA A 129 2.25 11.09 -8.94
CA ALA A 129 1.74 12.41 -9.31
C ALA A 129 2.69 13.57 -8.93
N MET A 130 3.86 13.27 -8.35
CA MET A 130 4.85 14.24 -7.84
C MET A 130 6.28 13.88 -8.28
N PRO A 131 6.59 13.90 -9.59
CA PRO A 131 7.91 13.51 -10.09
C PRO A 131 9.05 14.41 -9.57
N ASP A 132 8.76 15.69 -9.30
CA ASP A 132 9.73 16.68 -8.81
C ASP A 132 9.80 16.74 -7.26
N GLY A 133 9.17 15.78 -6.59
CA GLY A 133 9.05 15.75 -5.14
C GLY A 133 7.80 16.46 -4.62
N GLY A 134 7.56 16.36 -3.32
CA GLY A 134 6.34 16.90 -2.70
C GLY A 134 6.08 16.37 -1.30
N THR A 135 4.83 16.50 -0.86
CA THR A 135 4.38 16.08 0.48
C THR A 135 3.12 15.25 0.37
N ILE A 136 3.12 14.09 1.03
CA ILE A 136 1.92 13.30 1.28
C ILE A 136 1.57 13.47 2.76
N GLN A 137 0.39 13.99 3.02
CA GLN A 137 -0.18 14.12 4.35
C GLN A 137 -1.22 13.01 4.57
N ILE A 138 -1.01 12.21 5.60
CA ILE A 138 -1.95 11.19 6.06
C ILE A 138 -2.53 11.68 7.39
N SER A 139 -3.85 11.73 7.51
CA SER A 139 -4.49 12.15 8.76
C SER A 139 -5.71 11.33 9.10
N THR A 140 -6.00 11.20 10.39
CA THR A 140 -7.20 10.52 10.89
C THR A 140 -8.07 11.49 11.69
N ALA A 141 -9.37 11.25 11.68
CA ALA A 141 -10.32 12.01 12.51
C ALA A 141 -11.62 11.23 12.69
N LEU A 142 -12.21 11.33 13.89
CA LEU A 142 -13.63 11.04 14.06
C LEU A 142 -14.44 12.21 13.47
N ILE A 143 -15.42 11.90 12.63
CA ILE A 143 -16.32 12.90 12.04
C ILE A 143 -17.77 12.46 12.16
N SER A 144 -18.69 13.41 12.22
CA SER A 144 -20.12 13.14 12.03
C SER A 144 -20.41 12.73 10.59
N ARG A 145 -21.54 12.02 10.39
CA ARG A 145 -22.04 11.62 9.07
C ARG A 145 -22.02 12.81 8.11
N PRO A 146 -21.37 12.68 6.94
CA PRO A 146 -21.37 13.75 5.95
C PRO A 146 -22.79 14.08 5.50
N VAL A 147 -23.08 15.38 5.34
CA VAL A 147 -24.40 15.90 4.94
C VAL A 147 -24.93 15.27 3.65
N SER A 148 -24.03 14.80 2.77
CA SER A 148 -24.39 14.13 1.53
C SER A 148 -24.91 12.69 1.70
N ARG A 149 -25.06 12.19 2.93
CA ARG A 149 -25.63 10.87 3.23
C ARG A 149 -26.85 11.00 4.14
N ASP A 150 -28.00 10.66 3.57
CA ASP A 150 -29.29 10.68 4.27
C ASP A 150 -29.49 9.50 5.22
N GLN A 151 -28.66 8.44 5.11
CA GLN A 151 -28.75 7.19 5.89
C GLN A 151 -27.35 6.63 6.19
N GLY A 152 -27.22 5.88 7.29
CA GLY A 152 -25.98 5.24 7.77
C GLY A 152 -25.62 5.67 9.21
N PRO A 153 -24.48 5.20 9.76
CA PRO A 153 -24.03 5.58 11.11
C PRO A 153 -23.89 7.09 11.29
N ASP A 154 -24.08 7.55 12.53
CA ASP A 154 -23.96 8.98 12.86
C ASP A 154 -22.50 9.46 12.87
N HIS A 155 -21.56 8.54 13.02
CA HIS A 155 -20.13 8.82 13.09
C HIS A 155 -19.31 7.90 12.18
N TYR A 156 -18.24 8.47 11.64
CA TYR A 156 -17.27 7.76 10.81
C TYR A 156 -15.85 8.09 11.27
N VAL A 157 -14.99 7.09 11.24
CA VAL A 157 -13.55 7.30 11.25
C VAL A 157 -13.11 7.62 9.83
N ARG A 158 -12.53 8.81 9.65
CA ARG A 158 -11.96 9.23 8.37
C ARG A 158 -10.46 8.99 8.37
N VAL A 159 -9.96 8.25 7.38
CA VAL A 159 -8.54 8.25 7.00
C VAL A 159 -8.38 9.06 5.72
N ARG A 160 -7.60 10.14 5.79
CA ARG A 160 -7.34 11.05 4.68
C ARG A 160 -5.91 10.86 4.17
N VAL A 161 -5.75 10.68 2.87
CA VAL A 161 -4.46 10.73 2.17
C VAL A 161 -4.51 11.89 1.18
N ARG A 162 -3.66 12.90 1.40
CA ARG A 162 -3.58 14.11 0.59
C ARG A 162 -2.18 14.27 0.02
N ASP A 163 -2.10 14.52 -1.28
CA ASP A 163 -0.88 14.96 -1.96
C ASP A 163 -1.00 16.40 -2.45
N ASN A 164 0.13 17.01 -2.77
CA ASN A 164 0.24 18.29 -3.47
C ASN A 164 0.79 18.11 -4.89
N GLY A 165 0.46 16.99 -5.54
CA GLY A 165 0.92 16.69 -6.88
C GLY A 165 0.13 17.39 -7.98
N THR A 166 0.22 16.84 -9.18
CA THR A 166 -0.38 17.44 -10.39
C THR A 166 -1.91 17.47 -10.37
N GLY A 167 -2.56 16.63 -9.56
CA GLY A 167 -4.01 16.48 -9.53
C GLY A 167 -4.59 15.88 -10.82
N MET A 168 -5.92 15.84 -10.91
CA MET A 168 -6.64 15.24 -12.03
C MET A 168 -7.70 16.19 -12.59
N ASP A 169 -7.92 16.12 -13.91
CA ASP A 169 -9.06 16.78 -14.54
C ASP A 169 -10.37 16.01 -14.29
N ALA A 170 -11.50 16.65 -14.61
CA ALA A 170 -12.83 16.08 -14.38
C ALA A 170 -13.10 14.80 -15.21
N GLY A 171 -12.47 14.66 -16.37
CA GLY A 171 -12.57 13.47 -17.22
C GLY A 171 -11.85 12.27 -16.60
N VAL A 172 -10.62 12.47 -16.12
CA VAL A 172 -9.85 11.46 -15.39
C VAL A 172 -10.57 11.09 -14.09
N ARG A 173 -10.99 12.07 -13.29
CA ARG A 173 -11.71 11.87 -12.02
C ARG A 173 -12.96 10.97 -12.16
N ARG A 174 -13.67 11.04 -13.28
CA ARG A 174 -14.85 10.19 -13.53
C ARG A 174 -14.50 8.73 -13.82
N LYS A 175 -13.30 8.45 -14.31
CA LYS A 175 -12.87 7.14 -14.80
C LYS A 175 -11.87 6.43 -13.89
N ILE A 176 -11.32 7.11 -12.87
CA ILE A 176 -10.31 6.49 -11.98
C ILE A 176 -10.80 5.28 -11.19
N PHE A 177 -12.11 5.07 -11.11
CA PHE A 177 -12.72 3.89 -10.51
C PHE A 177 -12.96 2.75 -11.51
N ASP A 178 -12.80 3.00 -12.81
CA ASP A 178 -12.95 1.99 -13.84
C ASP A 178 -11.76 1.02 -13.77
N PRO A 179 -12.00 -0.30 -13.67
CA PRO A 179 -10.93 -1.28 -13.69
C PRO A 179 -10.01 -1.11 -14.91
N PHE A 180 -8.70 -1.19 -14.69
CA PHE A 180 -7.65 -1.05 -15.70
C PHE A 180 -7.49 0.36 -16.31
N PHE A 181 -8.28 1.34 -15.90
CA PHE A 181 -8.06 2.72 -16.31
C PHE A 181 -6.77 3.26 -15.70
N THR A 182 -5.90 3.82 -16.54
CA THR A 182 -4.65 4.43 -16.11
C THR A 182 -4.25 5.56 -17.07
N THR A 183 -3.73 6.64 -16.52
CA THR A 183 -3.08 7.73 -17.28
C THR A 183 -1.58 7.50 -17.45
N LYS A 184 -1.02 6.47 -16.78
CA LYS A 184 0.38 6.10 -16.83
C LYS A 184 0.60 5.16 -18.01
N ALA A 185 1.29 5.62 -19.05
CA ALA A 185 1.52 4.92 -20.32
C ALA A 185 2.26 3.57 -20.16
N GLY A 186 1.55 2.52 -19.74
CA GLY A 186 2.07 1.16 -19.56
C GLY A 186 2.75 0.86 -18.22
N ALA A 187 3.00 1.89 -17.38
CA ALA A 187 3.64 1.71 -16.07
C ALA A 187 2.66 1.43 -14.92
N GLY A 188 1.36 1.65 -15.12
CA GLY A 188 0.32 1.41 -14.11
C GLY A 188 -0.63 0.30 -14.53
N THR A 189 -0.99 -0.58 -13.61
CA THR A 189 -1.97 -1.67 -13.84
C THR A 189 -3.41 -1.18 -13.92
N GLY A 190 -3.69 0.05 -13.44
CA GLY A 190 -5.04 0.60 -13.36
C GLY A 190 -5.95 -0.08 -12.33
N LEU A 191 -5.39 -0.89 -11.42
CA LEU A 191 -6.16 -1.63 -10.42
C LEU A 191 -6.13 -1.02 -9.02
N GLY A 192 -5.19 -0.12 -8.73
CA GLY A 192 -4.99 0.39 -7.37
C GLY A 192 -6.20 1.13 -6.78
N ILE A 193 -6.74 2.13 -7.50
CA ILE A 193 -7.90 2.91 -7.01
C ILE A 193 -9.19 2.08 -6.96
N PRO A 194 -9.53 1.27 -7.98
CA PRO A 194 -10.67 0.35 -7.89
C PRO A 194 -10.59 -0.61 -6.68
N GLN A 195 -9.40 -1.11 -6.36
CA GLN A 195 -9.19 -1.96 -5.18
C GLN A 195 -9.40 -1.20 -3.87
N VAL A 196 -8.96 0.06 -3.78
CA VAL A 196 -9.22 0.91 -2.62
C VAL A 196 -10.72 1.13 -2.43
N ASP A 197 -11.46 1.47 -3.49
CA ASP A 197 -12.92 1.66 -3.41
C ASP A 197 -13.64 0.37 -3.00
N ALA A 198 -13.25 -0.77 -3.58
CA ALA A 198 -13.82 -2.07 -3.23
C ALA A 198 -13.58 -2.43 -1.75
N PHE A 199 -12.35 -2.26 -1.26
CA PHE A 199 -12.00 -2.48 0.15
C PHE A 199 -12.86 -1.62 1.07
N VAL A 200 -12.91 -0.30 0.84
CA VAL A 200 -13.65 0.62 1.71
C VAL A 200 -15.14 0.29 1.73
N ARG A 201 -15.71 -0.11 0.59
CA ARG A 201 -17.11 -0.57 0.52
C ARG A 201 -17.35 -1.89 1.25
N GLN A 202 -16.40 -2.84 1.18
CA GLN A 202 -16.49 -4.10 1.91
C GLN A 202 -16.45 -3.90 3.42
N SER A 203 -15.73 -2.89 3.90
CA SER A 203 -15.76 -2.43 5.29
C SER A 203 -17.00 -1.59 5.67
N GLY A 204 -18.07 -1.61 4.86
CA GLY A 204 -19.29 -0.82 5.09
C GLY A 204 -19.11 0.70 4.92
N GLY A 205 -17.95 1.12 4.44
CA GLY A 205 -17.54 2.49 4.30
C GLY A 205 -17.81 3.10 2.93
N PHE A 206 -17.21 4.26 2.69
CA PHE A 206 -17.16 4.88 1.36
C PHE A 206 -15.94 5.77 1.17
N LEU A 207 -15.64 6.05 -0.10
CA LEU A 207 -14.54 6.93 -0.51
C LEU A 207 -15.08 8.27 -1.03
N ARG A 208 -14.39 9.37 -0.70
CA ARG A 208 -14.56 10.66 -1.38
C ARG A 208 -13.22 11.11 -1.96
N ILE A 209 -13.29 11.76 -3.12
CA ILE A 209 -12.12 12.30 -3.82
C ILE A 209 -12.35 13.75 -4.17
N ASP A 210 -11.40 14.58 -3.76
CA ASP A 210 -11.27 15.98 -4.14
C ASP A 210 -9.93 16.17 -4.86
N THR A 211 -9.98 16.66 -6.10
CA THR A 211 -8.80 16.79 -6.96
C THR A 211 -9.02 17.90 -7.97
N ALA A 212 -7.95 18.62 -8.28
CA ALA A 212 -7.92 19.62 -9.34
C ALA A 212 -6.50 19.75 -9.89
N ILE A 213 -6.39 20.03 -11.20
CA ILE A 213 -5.11 20.25 -11.86
C ILE A 213 -4.31 21.35 -11.16
N GLY A 214 -3.07 21.05 -10.79
CA GLY A 214 -2.14 21.95 -10.10
C GLY A 214 -2.39 22.11 -8.59
N VAL A 215 -3.40 21.46 -8.03
CA VAL A 215 -3.72 21.53 -6.58
C VAL A 215 -3.32 20.26 -5.83
N GLY A 216 -3.35 19.11 -6.52
CA GLY A 216 -3.13 17.79 -5.93
C GLY A 216 -4.42 17.00 -5.77
N THR A 217 -4.32 15.88 -5.05
CA THR A 217 -5.46 14.99 -4.80
C THR A 217 -5.62 14.71 -3.31
N THR A 218 -6.87 14.61 -2.87
CA THR A 218 -7.26 14.17 -1.53
C THR A 218 -8.21 13.00 -1.65
N PHE A 219 -7.84 11.87 -1.06
CA PHE A 219 -8.69 10.71 -0.83
C PHE A 219 -9.12 10.69 0.63
N ASP A 220 -10.43 10.67 0.86
CA ASP A 220 -11.04 10.47 2.18
C ASP A 220 -11.72 9.10 2.22
N LEU A 221 -11.21 8.21 3.07
CA LEU A 221 -11.75 6.88 3.33
C LEU A 221 -12.56 6.96 4.62
N PHE A 222 -13.84 6.62 4.56
CA PHE A 222 -14.74 6.66 5.72
C PHE A 222 -15.09 5.25 6.14
N PHE A 223 -14.82 4.93 7.40
CA PHE A 223 -15.17 3.65 8.03
C PHE A 223 -16.28 3.91 9.05
N PRO A 224 -17.39 3.14 9.00
CA PRO A 224 -18.49 3.32 9.94
C PRO A 224 -18.03 2.99 11.35
N CYS A 225 -18.39 3.85 12.32
CA CYS A 225 -18.25 3.49 13.73
C CYS A 225 -19.41 2.56 14.10
N ALA A 226 -19.20 1.63 15.04
CA ALA A 226 -20.30 0.83 15.57
C ALA A 226 -21.33 1.74 16.28
N ASP A 227 -22.62 1.48 16.10
CA ASP A 227 -23.68 2.27 16.74
C ASP A 227 -23.47 2.27 18.27
N GLY A 228 -23.30 3.44 18.88
CA GLY A 228 -23.02 3.62 20.32
C GLY A 228 -21.54 3.75 20.72
N SER A 229 -20.59 3.63 19.78
CA SER A 229 -19.15 3.82 20.08
C SER A 229 -18.74 5.28 20.33
N ALA A 230 -19.61 6.24 19.99
CA ALA A 230 -19.39 7.66 20.27
C ALA A 230 -19.82 8.09 21.70
N ASP A 231 -20.53 7.23 22.44
CA ASP A 231 -21.04 7.50 23.80
C ASP A 231 -20.09 7.01 24.90
N LEU A 232 -18.92 6.48 24.55
CA LEU A 232 -17.88 6.06 25.50
C LEU A 232 -16.91 7.21 25.79
N HIS A 233 -17.38 8.28 26.42
CA HIS A 233 -16.55 9.22 27.18
C HIS A 233 -17.33 9.85 28.35
#